data_AF-A0A1C5PHR2-F1
#
_entry.id   AF-A0A1C5PHR2-F1
#
_cell.length_a   1.000
_cell.length_b   1.000
_cell.length_c   1.000
_cell.angle_alpha   90.00
_cell.angle_beta   90.00
_cell.angle_gamma   90.00
#
_symmetry.space_group_name_H-M   'P 1'
#
loop_
_entity.id
_entity.type
_entity.pdbx_description
1 polymer ?
#
loop_
_entity_poly.entity_id
_entity_poly.type
_entity_poly.pdbx_seq_one_letter_code
_entity_poly.pdbx_strand_id
1 'polypeptide(L)' 'MKIRVIHDFYDKENDLELRKVGEEYEVTEERGRYLVDFRVAKEITDQERGDPESPVEA' A
#
# COMPACT_ATOMS: atom_id res chain seq x y z
N MET A 1 10.20 -1.48 5.00
CA MET A 1 9.31 -0.42 4.50
C MET A 1 7.95 -0.63 5.10
N LYS A 2 7.38 0.39 5.75
CA LYS A 2 6.03 0.31 6.31
C LYS A 2 5.03 0.67 5.21
N ILE A 3 3.97 -0.12 5.08
CA ILE A 3 2.92 0.13 4.08
C ILE A 3 1.54 0.13 4.73
N ARG A 4 0.59 0.79 4.07
CA ARG A 4 -0.84 0.74 4.38
C ARG A 4 -1.61 0.19 3.20
N VAL A 5 -2.45 -0.80 3.43
CA VAL A 5 -3.34 -1.38 2.42
C VAL A 5 -4.43 -0.38 2.05
N ILE A 6 -4.64 -0.17 0.75
CA ILE A 6 -5.66 0.73 0.20
C ILE A 6 -6.77 0.00 -0.55
N HIS A 7 -6.57 -1.25 -0.93
CA HIS A 7 -7.59 -2.14 -1.49
C HIS A 7 -7.53 -3.52 -0.86
N ASP A 8 -8.67 -4.16 -0.66
CA ASP A 8 -8.70 -5.55 -0.20
C ASP A 8 -8.10 -6.46 -1.28
N PHE A 9 -7.13 -7.30 -0.92
CA PHE A 9 -6.53 -8.26 -1.85
C PHE A 9 -6.09 -9.53 -1.14
N TYR A 10 -6.03 -10.62 -1.91
CA TYR A 10 -5.41 -11.86 -1.45
C TYR A 10 -3.93 -11.82 -1.78
N ASP A 11 -3.10 -11.86 -0.75
CA ASP A 11 -1.66 -11.89 -0.90
C ASP A 11 -1.20 -13.30 -1.33
N LYS A 12 -1.01 -13.48 -2.63
CA LYS A 12 -0.52 -14.75 -3.19
C LYS A 12 0.88 -15.13 -2.72
N GLU A 13 1.70 -14.16 -2.33
CA GLU A 13 3.05 -14.44 -1.82
C GLU A 13 3.05 -14.74 -0.32
N ASN A 14 1.93 -14.48 0.37
CA ASN A 14 1.73 -14.77 1.79
C ASN A 14 0.53 -15.70 2.00
N ASP A 15 0.60 -16.90 1.43
CA ASP A 15 -0.39 -17.98 1.65
C ASP A 15 -1.86 -17.61 1.35
N LEU A 16 -2.10 -16.69 0.41
CA LEU A 16 -3.44 -16.15 0.12
C LEU A 16 -4.08 -15.48 1.33
N GLU A 17 -3.29 -14.87 2.20
CA GLU A 17 -3.81 -14.07 3.29
C GLU A 17 -4.65 -12.92 2.74
N LEU A 18 -5.86 -12.76 3.28
CA LEU A 18 -6.73 -11.64 2.93
C LEU A 18 -6.25 -10.39 3.64
N ARG A 19 -5.62 -9.49 2.88
CA ARG A 19 -5.26 -8.14 3.32
C ARG A 19 -6.44 -7.21 3.12
N LYS A 20 -6.75 -6.42 4.15
CA LYS A 20 -7.88 -5.50 4.19
C LYS A 20 -7.44 -4.05 4.18
N VAL A 21 -8.25 -3.18 3.59
CA VAL A 21 -8.04 -1.74 3.60
C VAL A 21 -7.81 -1.23 5.03
N GLY A 22 -6.77 -0.43 5.20
CA GLY A 22 -6.40 0.15 6.48
C GLY A 22 -5.43 -0.69 7.32
N GLU A 23 -5.16 -1.94 6.94
CA GLU A 23 -4.09 -2.69 7.58
C GLU A 23 -2.73 -2.06 7.30
N GLU A 24 -1.90 -1.99 8.34
CA GLU A 24 -0.54 -1.49 8.26
C GLU A 24 0.43 -2.57 8.70
N TYR A 25 1.49 -2.80 7.91
CA TYR A 25 2.52 -3.77 8.26
C TYR A 25 3.84 -3.45 7.56
N GLU A 26 4.90 -4.07 8.05
CA GLU A 26 6.24 -3.93 7.51
C GLU A 26 6.56 -5.03 6.53
N VAL A 27 7.17 -4.64 5.41
CA VAL A 27 7.62 -5.54 4.34
C VAL A 27 9.04 -5.16 3.90
N THR A 28 9.69 -6.03 3.15
CA THR A 28 10.94 -5.70 2.44
C THR A 28 10.69 -4.58 1.43
N GLU A 29 11.73 -3.80 1.07
CA GLU A 29 11.58 -2.71 0.10
C GLU A 29 11.08 -3.20 -1.27
N GLU A 30 11.59 -4.33 -1.75
CA GLU A 30 11.17 -4.94 -3.02
C GLU A 30 9.68 -5.28 -3.00
N ARG A 31 9.21 -5.90 -1.91
CA ARG A 31 7.79 -6.25 -1.73
C ARG A 31 6.91 -5.02 -1.58
N GLY A 32 7.37 -4.03 -0.82
CA GLY A 32 6.66 -2.77 -0.64
C GLY A 32 6.45 -2.04 -1.96
N ARG A 33 7.51 -1.92 -2.78
CA ARG A 33 7.43 -1.32 -4.12
C ARG A 33 6.48 -2.08 -5.03
N TYR A 34 6.54 -3.41 -5.04
CA TYR A 34 5.59 -4.23 -5.79
C TYR A 34 4.13 -3.92 -5.41
N LEU A 35 3.82 -3.89 -4.11
CA LEU A 35 2.46 -3.62 -3.63
C LEU A 35 1.97 -2.19 -3.94
N VAL A 36 2.89 -1.22 -3.93
CA VAL A 36 2.63 0.17 -4.32
C VAL A 36 2.41 0.30 -5.84
N ASP A 37 3.24 -0.34 -6.66
CA ASP A 37 3.13 -0.35 -8.12
C ASP A 37 1.83 -1.02 -8.59
N PHE A 38 1.40 -2.07 -7.89
CA PHE A 38 0.10 -2.72 -8.08
C PHE A 38 -1.09 -1.93 -7.54
N ARG A 39 -0.85 -0.78 -6.88
CA ARG A 39 -1.87 0.11 -6.30
C ARG A 39 -2.78 -0.58 -5.27
N VAL A 40 -2.25 -1.58 -4.56
CA VAL A 40 -2.97 -2.25 -3.46
C VAL A 40 -2.52 -1.76 -2.09
N ALA A 41 -1.35 -1.12 -2.01
CA ALA A 41 -0.84 -0.47 -0.81
C ALA A 41 -0.20 0.90 -1.13
N LYS A 42 0.03 1.70 -0.09
CA LYS A 42 0.85 2.92 -0.12
C LYS A 42 1.97 2.81 0.89
N GLU A 43 3.13 3.39 0.60
CA GLU A 43 4.18 3.56 1.59
C GLU A 43 3.70 4.48 2.72
N ILE A 44 3.97 4.09 3.96
CA ILE A 44 3.87 4.99 5.11
C ILE A 44 5.28 5.52 5.35
N THR A 45 5.58 6.68 4.78
CA THR A 45 6.70 7.49 5.23
C THR A 45 6.22 8.36 6.39
N ASP A 46 6.95 8.37 7.51
CA ASP A 46 6.75 9.31 8.64
C ASP A 46 7.02 10.78 8.27
N GLN A 47 6.97 11.12 6.97
CA GLN A 47 7.09 12.47 6.47
C GLN A 47 5.69 13.01 6.22
N GLU A 48 5.21 13.85 7.14
CA GLU A 48 4.17 14.83 6.85
C GLU A 48 4.61 15.73 5.68
N ARG A 49 4.39 15.28 4.44
CA ARG A 49 4.61 16.09 3.25
C ARG A 49 3.66 15.72 2.12
N GLY A 50 2.46 16.29 2.22
CA GLY A 50 1.65 16.75 1.10
C GLY A 50 1.22 15.69 0.09
N ASP A 51 0.00 15.19 0.25
CA ASP A 51 -0.82 14.82 -0.90
C ASP A 51 -0.76 15.97 -1.94
N PRO A 52 -0.32 15.74 -3.19
CA PRO A 52 -0.94 16.45 -4.28
C PRO A 52 -2.30 15.77 -4.47
N GLU A 53 -3.37 16.52 -4.18
CA GLU A 53 -4.73 16.18 -4.58
C GLU A 53 -4.70 15.58 -5.99
N SER A 54 -5.15 14.32 -6.11
CA SER A 54 -5.39 13.75 -7.43
C SER A 54 -6.44 14.63 -8.13
N PRO A 55 -6.24 15.03 -9.40
CA PRO A 55 -7.19 15.90 -10.07
C PRO A 55 -8.54 15.19 -10.13
N VAL A 56 -9.55 15.85 -9.58
CA VAL A 56 -10.94 15.44 -9.75
C VAL A 56 -11.26 15.61 -11.24
N GLU A 57 -11.57 14.53 -11.94
CA GLU A 57 -12.03 14.61 -13.33
C GLU A 57 -13.28 15.51 -13.41
N ALA A 58 -13.26 16.41 -14.39
CA ALA A 58 -14.21 17.51 -14.60
C ALA A 58 -15.55 17.06 -15.20
#